data_AF-A0A4P2VZB0-F1
#
_entry.id   AF-A0A4P2VZB0-F1
#
_cell.length_a   1.000
_cell.length_b   1.000
_cell.length_c   1.000
_cell.angle_alpha   90.00
_cell.angle_beta   90.00
_cell.angle_gamma   90.00
#
_symmetry.space_group_name_H-M   'P 1'
#
loop_
_entity.id
_entity.type
_entity.pdbx_description
1 polymer ?
#
loop_
_entity_poly.entity_id
_entity_poly.type
_entity_poly.pdbx_seq_one_letter_code
_entity_poly.pdbx_strand_id
1 'polypeptide(L)'
;MKNIFLAILFSSLFFFENKTYAVETYVYCADENGKWYWLSGGTIKVSGYWDTASIRRGMYFNYFVITNGLDEVKALRDKCTNEFGTNYIYAQPADSSLQRWSLFAIDDDTFVKGIVTFLSNN
;
A
#
# COMPACT_ATOMS: atom_id res chain seq x y z
N MET A 1 16.87 -40.08 -39.49
CA MET A 1 17.36 -39.17 -38.43
C MET A 1 17.23 -37.71 -38.89
N LYS A 2 16.01 -37.17 -38.98
CA LYS A 2 15.75 -35.77 -39.39
C LYS A 2 14.39 -35.32 -38.84
N ASN A 3 14.14 -35.43 -37.53
CA ASN A 3 12.86 -34.97 -36.93
C ASN A 3 12.99 -34.57 -35.44
N ILE A 4 14.20 -34.28 -34.96
CA ILE A 4 14.42 -33.86 -33.56
C ILE A 4 14.68 -32.34 -33.45
N PHE A 5 15.08 -31.68 -34.54
CA PHE A 5 15.36 -30.24 -34.54
C PHE A 5 14.11 -29.35 -34.48
N LEU A 6 12.91 -29.87 -34.78
CA LEU A 6 11.69 -29.07 -34.77
C LEU A 6 11.12 -28.85 -33.35
N ALA A 7 11.49 -29.70 -32.37
CA ALA A 7 10.97 -29.62 -31.01
C ALA A 7 11.65 -28.53 -30.14
N ILE A 8 12.81 -28.01 -30.57
CA ILE A 8 13.59 -27.02 -29.81
C ILE A 8 13.08 -25.59 -30.05
N LEU A 9 12.41 -25.33 -31.19
CA LEU A 9 11.93 -24.00 -31.57
C LEU A 9 10.63 -23.56 -30.89
N PHE A 10 9.98 -24.41 -30.11
CA PHE A 10 8.72 -24.08 -29.40
C PHE A 10 8.88 -23.87 -27.88
N SER A 11 10.09 -24.03 -27.31
CA SER A 11 10.30 -23.93 -25.85
C SER A 11 10.68 -22.52 -25.35
N SER A 12 10.84 -21.54 -26.24
CA SER A 12 11.35 -20.19 -25.89
C SER A 12 10.27 -19.15 -25.54
N LEU A 13 8.99 -19.52 -25.48
CA LEU A 13 7.89 -18.57 -25.26
C LEU A 13 7.34 -18.48 -23.82
N PHE A 14 8.02 -19.05 -22.83
CA PHE A 14 7.61 -18.94 -21.42
C PHE A 14 8.61 -18.12 -20.59
N PHE A 15 8.78 -16.85 -20.95
CA PHE A 15 9.20 -15.83 -19.99
C PHE A 15 8.03 -14.87 -19.79
N PHE A 16 7.01 -15.32 -19.06
CA PHE A 16 6.04 -14.39 -18.48
C PHE A 16 6.78 -13.59 -17.41
N GLU A 17 7.14 -12.36 -17.76
CA GLU A 17 7.64 -11.38 -16.79
C GLU A 17 6.50 -11.02 -15.83
N ASN A 18 6.42 -11.70 -14.68
CA ASN A 18 5.64 -11.21 -13.55
C ASN A 18 6.39 -10.03 -12.94
N LYS A 19 6.25 -8.87 -13.55
CA LYS A 19 6.71 -7.61 -12.97
C LYS A 19 5.71 -7.14 -11.92
N THR A 20 5.61 -7.87 -10.81
CA THR A 20 5.03 -7.33 -9.58
C THR A 20 6.04 -6.35 -9.00
N TYR A 21 6.15 -5.17 -9.60
CA TYR A 21 6.94 -4.11 -9.00
C TYR A 21 6.16 -3.57 -7.82
N ALA A 22 6.65 -3.88 -6.63
CA ALA A 22 6.25 -3.13 -5.45
C ALA A 22 6.62 -1.66 -5.69
N VAL A 23 5.63 -0.78 -5.63
CA VAL A 23 5.84 0.66 -5.60
C VAL A 23 6.16 1.08 -4.17
N GLU A 24 6.81 2.23 -4.02
CA GLU A 24 7.06 2.81 -2.71
C GLU A 24 6.06 3.93 -2.43
N THR A 25 5.61 4.04 -1.19
CA THR A 25 4.81 5.18 -0.71
C THR A 25 5.36 5.72 0.60
N TYR A 26 5.13 7.00 0.89
CA TYR A 26 5.54 7.60 2.16
C TYR A 26 4.56 7.24 3.26
N VAL A 27 4.96 7.52 4.51
CA VAL A 27 4.12 7.31 5.69
C VAL A 27 3.90 8.62 6.42
N TYR A 28 2.65 8.95 6.72
CA TYR A 28 2.34 9.95 7.73
C TYR A 28 1.74 9.30 8.99
N CYS A 29 1.88 10.02 10.08
CA CYS A 29 1.35 9.69 11.40
C CYS A 29 0.18 10.62 11.70
N ALA A 30 -0.98 10.06 12.06
CA ALA A 30 -2.18 10.83 12.33
C ALA A 30 -2.81 10.49 13.68
N ASP A 31 -3.45 11.50 14.27
CA ASP A 31 -4.27 11.36 15.46
C ASP A 31 -5.75 11.09 15.10
N GLU A 32 -6.60 10.92 16.12
CA GLU A 32 -8.04 10.68 15.92
C GLU A 32 -8.81 11.88 15.34
N ASN A 33 -8.22 13.07 15.36
CA ASN A 33 -8.82 14.29 14.80
C ASN A 33 -8.35 14.56 13.36
N GLY A 34 -7.51 13.70 12.79
CA GLY A 34 -6.95 13.88 11.46
C GLY A 34 -5.82 14.90 11.39
N LYS A 35 -5.25 15.30 12.53
CA LYS A 35 -3.99 16.05 12.52
C LYS A 35 -2.86 15.09 12.17
N TRP A 36 -2.00 15.46 11.23
CA TRP A 36 -0.95 14.58 10.74
C TRP A 36 0.41 15.24 10.57
N TYR A 37 1.45 14.39 10.57
CA TYR A 37 2.84 14.73 10.30
C TYR A 37 3.49 13.63 9.47
N TRP A 38 4.41 14.01 8.59
CA TRP A 38 5.26 13.05 7.89
C TRP A 38 6.17 12.31 8.86
N LEU A 39 6.17 10.98 8.82
CA LEU A 39 7.07 10.19 9.66
C LEU A 39 8.53 10.48 9.28
N SER A 40 9.35 10.84 10.27
CA SER A 40 10.76 11.21 10.09
C SER A 40 10.96 12.25 8.98
N GLY A 41 10.09 13.26 8.95
CA GLY A 41 10.15 14.35 7.96
C GLY A 41 9.89 13.92 6.51
N GLY A 42 9.27 12.75 6.29
CA GLY A 42 8.91 12.26 4.96
C GLY A 42 10.03 11.47 4.29
N THR A 43 10.95 10.92 5.08
CA THR A 43 12.06 10.09 4.57
C THR A 43 11.75 8.60 4.60
N ILE A 44 10.81 8.18 5.45
CA ILE A 44 10.38 6.77 5.54
C ILE A 44 9.41 6.46 4.40
N LYS A 45 9.75 5.39 3.68
CA LYS A 45 8.91 4.78 2.65
C LYS A 45 8.72 3.30 2.95
N VAL A 46 7.61 2.77 2.45
CA VAL A 46 7.32 1.33 2.47
C VAL A 46 6.94 0.84 1.09
N SER A 47 7.24 -0.43 0.84
CA SER A 47 6.96 -1.09 -0.43
C SER A 47 5.59 -1.77 -0.39
N GLY A 48 4.91 -1.82 -1.54
CA GLY A 48 3.59 -2.41 -1.68
C GLY A 48 2.93 -2.07 -3.00
N TYR A 49 1.60 -2.04 -3.03
CA TYR A 49 0.83 -1.57 -4.18
C TYR A 49 -0.45 -0.85 -3.76
N TRP A 50 -0.89 0.08 -4.60
CA TRP A 50 -2.16 0.78 -4.42
C TRP A 50 -3.30 0.01 -5.07
N ASP A 51 -4.43 0.00 -4.40
CA ASP A 51 -5.67 -0.55 -4.94
C ASP A 51 -6.89 0.23 -4.40
N THR A 52 -8.09 -0.12 -4.87
CA THR A 52 -9.35 0.57 -4.62
C THR A 52 -10.42 -0.41 -4.21
N ALA A 53 -10.96 -0.22 -3.00
CA ALA A 53 -12.03 -1.05 -2.48
C ALA A 53 -13.37 -0.39 -2.75
N SER A 54 -14.34 -1.17 -3.27
CA SER A 54 -15.72 -0.72 -3.44
C SER A 54 -16.56 -1.08 -2.21
N ILE A 55 -17.29 -0.10 -1.68
CA ILE A 55 -18.19 -0.30 -0.53
C ILE A 55 -19.60 -0.57 -1.00
N ARG A 56 -20.05 0.20 -1.99
CA ARG A 56 -21.35 0.12 -2.64
C ARG A 56 -21.28 0.81 -3.99
N ARG A 57 -22.30 0.65 -4.82
CA ARG A 57 -22.33 1.19 -6.20
C ARG A 57 -21.97 2.68 -6.21
N GLY A 58 -20.86 2.99 -6.88
CA GLY A 58 -20.36 4.36 -7.03
C GLY A 58 -19.58 4.93 -5.85
N MET A 59 -19.37 4.17 -4.76
CA MET A 59 -18.60 4.58 -3.58
C MET A 59 -17.40 3.66 -3.36
N TYR A 60 -16.21 4.26 -3.25
CA TYR A 60 -14.95 3.55 -3.14
C TYR A 60 -13.95 4.28 -2.24
N PHE A 61 -12.88 3.61 -1.84
CA PHE A 61 -11.73 4.23 -1.16
C PHE A 61 -10.43 3.59 -1.62
N ASN A 62 -9.34 4.35 -1.52
CA ASN A 62 -8.02 3.85 -1.86
C ASN A 62 -7.35 3.22 -0.64
N TYR A 63 -6.56 2.19 -0.87
CA TYR A 63 -5.73 1.57 0.15
C TYR A 63 -4.39 1.12 -0.45
N PHE A 64 -3.41 0.92 0.43
CA PHE A 64 -2.08 0.44 0.07
C PHE A 64 -1.83 -0.92 0.71
N VAL A 65 -1.66 -1.96 -0.10
CA VAL A 65 -1.29 -3.29 0.38
C VAL A 65 0.21 -3.31 0.62
N ILE A 66 0.61 -3.44 1.87
CA ILE A 66 2.01 -3.35 2.29
C ILE A 66 2.73 -4.71 2.19
N THR A 67 3.93 -4.73 1.62
CA THR A 67 4.65 -5.98 1.32
C THR A 67 4.98 -6.81 2.55
N ASN A 68 5.42 -6.20 3.66
CA ASN A 68 5.82 -6.95 4.86
C ASN A 68 4.68 -7.11 5.88
N GLY A 69 3.44 -6.86 5.46
CA GLY A 69 2.24 -7.14 6.22
C GLY A 69 2.14 -6.41 7.57
N LEU A 70 1.46 -7.06 8.51
CA LEU A 70 0.97 -6.39 9.73
C LEU A 70 2.09 -5.93 10.67
N ASP A 71 3.19 -6.67 10.72
CA ASP A 71 4.28 -6.35 11.64
C ASP A 71 5.04 -5.08 11.21
N GLU A 72 5.13 -4.80 9.90
CA GLU A 72 5.66 -3.52 9.43
C GLU A 72 4.73 -2.36 9.81
N VAL A 73 3.41 -2.54 9.69
CA VAL A 73 2.46 -1.50 10.10
C VAL A 73 2.52 -1.25 11.61
N LYS A 74 2.65 -2.28 12.44
CA LYS A 74 2.87 -2.12 13.89
C LYS A 74 4.15 -1.33 14.17
N ALA A 75 5.27 -1.70 13.53
CA ALA A 75 6.53 -0.98 13.69
C ALA A 75 6.43 0.49 13.26
N LEU A 76 5.70 0.79 12.18
CA LEU A 76 5.42 2.17 11.77
C LEU A 76 4.59 2.93 12.81
N ARG A 77 3.56 2.30 13.39
CA ARG A 77 2.75 2.90 14.45
C ARG A 77 3.59 3.19 15.69
N ASP A 78 4.46 2.27 16.08
CA ASP A 78 5.37 2.48 17.20
C ASP A 78 6.28 3.68 16.94
N LYS A 79 6.86 3.78 15.72
CA LYS A 79 7.63 4.97 15.30
C LYS A 79 6.81 6.25 15.37
N CYS A 80 5.57 6.26 14.90
CA CYS A 80 4.67 7.41 14.99
C CYS A 80 4.44 7.86 16.44
N THR A 81 4.14 6.90 17.33
CA THR A 81 3.90 7.21 18.74
C THR A 81 5.15 7.68 19.47
N ASN A 82 6.32 7.16 19.09
CA ASN A 82 7.60 7.59 19.64
C ASN A 82 8.00 9.00 19.16
N GLU A 83 7.73 9.35 17.90
CA GLU A 83 8.13 10.64 17.31
C GLU A 83 7.16 11.79 17.68
N PHE A 84 5.85 11.54 17.65
CA PHE A 84 4.84 12.59 17.81
C PHE A 84 4.00 12.47 19.08
N GLY A 85 4.17 11.39 19.85
CA GLY A 85 3.44 11.11 21.09
C GLY A 85 2.29 10.12 20.91
N THR A 86 1.76 9.65 22.04
CA THR A 86 0.78 8.55 22.12
C THR A 86 -0.56 8.80 21.42
N ASN A 87 -0.84 10.05 21.02
CA ASN A 87 -2.06 10.41 20.30
C ASN A 87 -1.98 10.11 18.79
N TYR A 88 -0.77 9.96 18.21
CA TYR A 88 -0.58 9.69 16.77
C TYR A 88 -0.58 8.18 16.51
N ILE A 89 -1.74 7.57 16.73
CA ILE A 89 -1.92 6.11 16.74
C ILE A 89 -2.09 5.50 15.35
N TYR A 90 -2.22 6.29 14.30
CA TYR A 90 -2.42 5.81 12.92
C TYR A 90 -1.18 6.10 12.08
N ALA A 91 -0.51 5.05 11.63
CA ALA A 91 0.44 5.13 10.52
C ALA A 91 -0.32 4.84 9.23
N GLN A 92 -0.18 5.69 8.21
CA GLN A 92 -0.95 5.57 6.97
C GLN A 92 -0.12 5.90 5.73
N PRO A 93 -0.42 5.24 4.60
CA PRO A 93 0.28 5.44 3.33
C PRO A 93 -0.08 6.79 2.70
N ALA A 94 0.88 7.39 2.00
CA ALA A 94 0.68 8.60 1.23
C ALA A 94 1.70 8.77 0.11
N ASP A 95 1.21 8.99 -1.11
CA ASP A 95 2.05 9.37 -2.25
C ASP A 95 2.34 10.88 -2.26
N SER A 96 1.50 11.70 -1.63
CA SER A 96 1.69 13.15 -1.55
C SER A 96 0.91 13.80 -0.40
N SER A 97 1.24 15.05 -0.07
CA SER A 97 0.55 15.84 0.95
C SER A 97 -0.88 16.26 0.57
N LEU A 98 -1.23 16.17 -0.71
CA LEU A 98 -2.56 16.49 -1.23
C LEU A 98 -3.45 15.25 -1.36
N GLN A 99 -2.90 14.06 -1.09
CA GLN A 99 -3.63 12.82 -1.24
C GLN A 99 -4.67 12.69 -0.13
N ARG A 100 -5.79 12.04 -0.49
CA ARG A 100 -6.87 11.73 0.44
C ARG A 100 -6.44 10.60 1.39
N TRP A 101 -7.07 10.54 2.56
CA TRP A 101 -6.79 9.52 3.56
C TRP A 101 -7.05 8.11 3.02
N SER A 102 -6.05 7.25 3.15
CA SER A 102 -6.04 5.88 2.63
C SER A 102 -5.54 4.92 3.70
N LEU A 103 -6.02 3.68 3.68
CA LEU A 103 -5.65 2.69 4.69
C LEU A 103 -4.45 1.86 4.23
N PHE A 104 -3.65 1.37 5.18
CA PHE A 104 -2.85 0.18 4.91
C PHE A 104 -3.75 -1.05 4.88
N ALA A 105 -3.40 -2.02 4.04
CA ALA A 105 -3.99 -3.34 4.04
C ALA A 105 -2.89 -4.41 4.04
N ILE A 106 -3.18 -5.58 4.61
CA ILE A 106 -2.26 -6.72 4.68
C ILE A 106 -2.40 -7.61 3.44
N ASP A 107 -3.61 -7.64 2.91
CA ASP A 107 -4.05 -8.24 1.67
C ASP A 107 -5.27 -7.44 1.16
N ASP A 108 -5.91 -7.89 0.09
CA ASP A 108 -7.00 -7.15 -0.55
C ASP A 108 -8.29 -7.06 0.31
N ASP A 109 -8.42 -7.88 1.37
CA ASP A 109 -9.61 -7.96 2.22
C ASP A 109 -9.35 -7.52 3.67
N THR A 110 -8.09 -7.41 4.09
CA THR A 110 -7.69 -7.16 5.48
C THR A 110 -7.10 -5.77 5.66
N PHE A 111 -7.94 -4.81 6.07
CA PHE A 111 -7.54 -3.43 6.31
C PHE A 111 -7.03 -3.19 7.73
N VAL A 112 -5.97 -2.39 7.87
CA VAL A 112 -5.51 -1.88 9.16
C VAL A 112 -6.28 -0.60 9.51
N LYS A 113 -6.70 -0.49 10.77
CA LYS A 113 -7.46 0.67 11.27
C LYS A 113 -6.72 1.99 10.99
N GLY A 114 -7.45 2.97 10.45
CA GLY A 114 -6.98 4.32 10.18
C GLY A 114 -8.13 5.23 9.74
N ILE A 115 -7.79 6.41 9.24
CA ILE A 115 -8.75 7.36 8.67
C ILE A 115 -8.94 7.05 7.18
N VAL A 116 -10.16 7.07 6.68
CA VAL A 116 -10.47 6.79 5.27
C VAL A 116 -11.27 7.92 4.65
N THR A 117 -10.93 8.29 3.42
CA THR A 117 -11.75 9.19 2.61
C THR A 117 -12.52 8.41 1.57
N PHE A 118 -13.85 8.46 1.63
CA PHE A 118 -14.70 7.86 0.61
C PHE A 118 -14.83 8.76 -0.61
N LEU A 119 -14.78 8.13 -1.77
CA LEU A 119 -14.86 8.74 -3.08
C LEU A 119 -16.20 8.36 -3.71
N SER A 120 -16.82 9.28 -4.43
CA SER A 120 -18.03 9.02 -5.21
C SER A 120 -17.84 9.36 -6.68
N ASN A 121 -18.31 8.48 -7.57
CA ASN A 121 -18.52 8.83 -8.97
C ASN A 121 -19.80 9.67 -9.05
N ASN A 122 -19.66 10.97 -9.26
CA ASN A 122 -20.79 11.86 -9.56
C ASN A 122 -21.25 11.68 -11.00
#